data_AF-A0A0M3AA67-F1
#
_entry.id   AF-A0A0M3AA67-F1
#
_cell.length_a   1.000
_cell.length_b   1.000
_cell.length_c   1.000
_cell.angle_alpha   90.00
_cell.angle_beta   90.00
_cell.angle_gamma   90.00
#
_symmetry.space_group_name_H-M   'P 1'
#
loop_
_entity.id
_entity.type
_entity.pdbx_description
1 polymer ?
#
loop_
_entity_poly.entity_id
_entity_poly.type
_entity_poly.pdbx_seq_one_letter_code
_entity_poly.pdbx_strand_id
1 'polypeptide(L)'
;MKSILNLKDNILELDNIFYKEQNLEELKISIQQLFSKILKAYPYLKPPTFSIIPTKSLEFIVWYQDPNAVTETLLIEQNGSDAYIWKGADQKWYLDDFYSEPYQIACKLIEIIPVFHSLPENPREVKHLLEIGIMDFDANFFPKFSERKLEDDREVLTWDDRFLLVGTQLENLKLYSHEEWKALIDRENYHLN
;
A
#
# COMPACT_ATOMS: atom_id res chain seq x y z
N MET A 1 -8.43 -3.59 9.57
CA MET A 1 -7.56 -3.68 8.39
C MET A 1 -6.87 -5.02 8.38
N LYS A 2 -6.84 -5.66 7.22
CA LYS A 2 -6.25 -6.98 7.00
C LYS A 2 -4.98 -6.89 6.17
N SER A 3 -4.20 -7.96 6.26
CA SER A 3 -3.10 -8.19 5.33
C SER A 3 -3.59 -8.75 4.01
N ILE A 4 -2.82 -8.48 2.96
CA ILE A 4 -2.97 -9.14 1.66
C ILE A 4 -2.88 -10.66 1.83
N LEU A 5 -3.73 -11.38 1.10
CA LEU A 5 -3.73 -12.85 1.10
C LEU A 5 -2.39 -13.41 0.60
N ASN A 6 -2.06 -14.63 1.06
CA ASN A 6 -0.88 -15.39 0.62
C ASN A 6 0.47 -14.71 0.92
N LEU A 7 0.58 -13.96 2.03
CA LEU A 7 1.87 -13.37 2.44
C LEU A 7 3.01 -14.38 2.46
N LYS A 8 2.76 -15.61 2.90
CA LYS A 8 3.79 -16.66 2.92
C LYS A 8 4.34 -16.98 1.53
N ASP A 9 3.47 -17.08 0.53
CA ASP A 9 3.89 -17.35 -0.85
C ASP A 9 4.62 -16.13 -1.43
N ASN A 10 4.15 -14.92 -1.12
CA ASN A 10 4.81 -13.67 -1.52
C ASN A 10 6.21 -13.54 -0.90
N ILE A 11 6.39 -13.93 0.37
CA ILE A 11 7.69 -13.99 1.04
C ILE A 11 8.61 -14.97 0.33
N LEU A 12 8.13 -16.16 -0.02
CA LEU A 12 8.94 -17.16 -0.74
C LEU A 12 9.31 -16.69 -2.15
N GLU A 13 8.42 -15.98 -2.85
CA GLU A 13 8.72 -15.42 -4.17
C GLU A 13 9.78 -14.31 -4.06
N LEU A 14 9.69 -13.43 -3.04
CA LEU A 14 10.71 -12.42 -2.74
C LEU A 14 12.06 -13.04 -2.36
N ASP A 15 12.07 -14.03 -1.48
CA ASP A 15 13.26 -14.78 -1.06
C ASP A 15 14.01 -15.35 -2.29
N ASN A 16 13.27 -15.95 -3.21
CA ASN A 16 13.82 -16.43 -4.48
C ASN A 16 14.37 -15.32 -5.37
N ILE A 17 13.75 -14.14 -5.40
CA ILE A 17 14.25 -12.97 -6.14
C ILE A 17 15.60 -12.53 -5.56
N PHE A 18 15.71 -12.36 -4.23
CA PHE A 18 16.97 -11.99 -3.58
C PHE A 18 18.07 -13.04 -3.75
N TYR A 19 17.72 -14.32 -3.86
CA TYR A 19 18.69 -15.38 -4.13
C TYR A 19 19.22 -15.35 -5.58
N LYS A 20 18.35 -15.07 -6.55
CA LYS A 20 18.69 -15.15 -7.99
C LYS A 20 19.37 -13.90 -8.50
N GLU A 21 18.79 -12.73 -8.20
CA GLU A 21 19.19 -11.49 -8.82
C GLU A 21 20.52 -11.00 -8.24
N GLN A 22 21.45 -10.67 -9.13
CA GLN A 22 22.80 -10.24 -8.76
C GLN A 22 23.03 -8.74 -9.02
N ASN A 23 22.18 -8.13 -9.84
CA ASN A 23 22.23 -6.73 -10.21
C ASN A 23 21.06 -5.96 -9.58
N LEU A 24 21.31 -4.71 -9.18
CA LEU A 24 20.33 -3.87 -8.50
C LEU A 24 19.13 -3.50 -9.39
N GLU A 25 19.34 -3.25 -10.69
CA GLU A 25 18.26 -2.93 -11.62
C GLU A 25 17.39 -4.16 -11.92
N GLU A 26 18.00 -5.34 -12.08
CA GLU A 26 17.28 -6.62 -12.25
C GLU A 26 16.46 -6.97 -11.00
N LEU A 27 17.05 -6.75 -9.81
CA LEU A 27 16.36 -6.90 -8.53
C LEU A 27 15.16 -5.96 -8.44
N LYS A 28 15.35 -4.67 -8.73
CA LYS A 28 14.28 -3.67 -8.73
C LYS A 28 13.14 -4.08 -9.66
N ILE A 29 13.44 -4.44 -10.90
CA ILE A 29 12.42 -4.86 -11.89
C ILE A 29 11.65 -6.07 -11.37
N SER A 30 12.34 -7.07 -10.82
CA SER A 30 11.72 -8.29 -10.30
C SER A 30 10.80 -8.03 -9.11
N ILE A 31 11.23 -7.19 -8.17
CA ILE A 31 10.39 -6.80 -7.01
C ILE A 31 9.18 -5.98 -7.50
N GLN A 32 9.38 -5.02 -8.41
CA GLN A 32 8.29 -4.23 -8.98
C GLN A 32 7.25 -5.10 -9.68
N GLN A 33 7.68 -6.11 -10.45
CA GLN A 33 6.79 -7.05 -11.12
C GLN A 33 5.99 -7.87 -10.12
N LEU A 34 6.63 -8.37 -9.06
CA LEU A 34 5.95 -9.12 -8.01
C LEU A 34 4.90 -8.25 -7.30
N PHE A 35 5.26 -7.04 -6.90
CA PHE A 35 4.34 -6.11 -6.24
C PHE A 35 3.16 -5.77 -7.15
N SER A 36 3.42 -5.49 -8.43
CA SER A 36 2.37 -5.24 -9.42
C SER A 36 1.42 -6.44 -9.58
N LYS A 37 1.96 -7.67 -9.59
CA LYS A 37 1.18 -8.92 -9.65
C LYS A 37 0.29 -9.08 -8.43
N ILE A 38 0.82 -8.80 -7.24
CA ILE A 38 0.08 -8.90 -5.96
C ILE A 38 -1.04 -7.85 -5.91
N LEU A 39 -0.72 -6.59 -6.23
CA LEU A 39 -1.64 -5.46 -6.14
C LEU A 39 -2.69 -5.43 -7.25
N LYS A 40 -2.53 -6.22 -8.32
CA LYS A 40 -3.56 -6.38 -9.37
C LYS A 40 -4.93 -6.80 -8.82
N ALA A 41 -4.96 -7.54 -7.71
CA ALA A 41 -6.21 -7.93 -7.04
C ALA A 41 -6.85 -6.80 -6.22
N TYR A 42 -6.13 -5.72 -5.97
CA TYR A 42 -6.52 -4.59 -5.12
C TYR A 42 -6.26 -3.27 -5.85
N PRO A 43 -6.97 -3.00 -6.97
CA PRO A 43 -6.67 -1.87 -7.87
C PRO A 43 -6.83 -0.49 -7.24
N TYR A 44 -7.49 -0.40 -6.08
CA TYR A 44 -7.64 0.82 -5.31
C TYR A 44 -6.39 1.16 -4.48
N LEU A 45 -5.47 0.21 -4.23
CA LEU A 45 -4.27 0.48 -3.46
C LEU A 45 -3.17 1.06 -4.35
N LYS A 46 -2.51 2.12 -3.85
CA LYS A 46 -1.33 2.69 -4.50
C LYS A 46 -0.13 1.75 -4.36
N PRO A 47 0.61 1.48 -5.43
CA PRO A 47 1.89 0.77 -5.32
C PRO A 47 2.95 1.66 -4.64
N PRO A 48 3.96 1.06 -3.98
CA PRO A 48 5.13 1.80 -3.53
C PRO A 48 5.93 2.35 -4.71
N THR A 49 6.71 3.39 -4.46
CA THR A 49 7.66 3.94 -5.41
C THR A 49 9.02 3.26 -5.26
N PHE A 50 9.72 3.11 -6.37
CA PHE A 50 11.03 2.45 -6.41
C PHE A 50 12.00 3.37 -7.14
N SER A 51 13.13 3.67 -6.51
CA SER A 51 14.18 4.48 -7.10
C SER A 51 15.55 3.88 -6.81
N ILE A 52 16.50 4.07 -7.72
CA ILE A 52 17.90 3.79 -7.44
C ILE A 52 18.55 5.13 -7.13
N ILE A 53 19.15 5.23 -5.95
CA ILE A 53 19.81 6.43 -5.46
C ILE A 53 21.29 6.14 -5.22
N PRO A 54 22.18 7.13 -5.40
CA PRO A 54 23.57 6.97 -5.02
C PRO A 54 23.68 6.69 -3.52
N THR A 55 24.35 5.62 -3.12
CA THR A 55 24.43 5.21 -1.71
C THR A 55 24.97 6.31 -0.79
N LYS A 56 25.87 7.16 -1.29
CA LYS A 56 26.38 8.35 -0.60
C LYS A 56 25.29 9.35 -0.14
N SER A 57 24.11 9.36 -0.77
CA SER A 57 23.01 10.23 -0.33
C SER A 57 22.44 9.81 1.03
N LEU A 58 22.77 8.60 1.49
CA LEU A 58 22.34 8.05 2.77
C LEU A 58 23.28 8.41 3.93
N GLU A 59 24.46 9.01 3.66
CA GLU A 59 25.49 9.35 4.67
C GLU A 59 24.95 10.21 5.82
N PHE A 60 23.88 10.98 5.58
CA PHE A 60 23.25 11.85 6.57
C PHE A 60 22.00 11.25 7.22
N ILE A 61 21.62 10.02 6.86
CA ILE A 61 20.51 9.30 7.47
C ILE A 61 21.05 8.54 8.69
N VAL A 62 20.40 8.73 9.83
CA VAL A 62 20.85 8.31 11.18
C VAL A 62 21.21 6.81 11.29
N TRP A 63 20.75 5.99 10.35
CA TRP A 63 20.89 4.54 10.36
C TRP A 63 21.97 3.99 9.43
N TYR A 64 22.62 4.82 8.61
CA TYR A 64 23.59 4.37 7.62
C TYR A 64 25.03 4.44 8.16
N GLN A 65 25.69 3.28 8.33
CA GLN A 65 27.09 3.17 8.76
C GLN A 65 27.97 2.60 7.62
N ASP A 66 28.47 3.44 6.70
CA ASP A 66 29.36 3.02 5.59
C ASP A 66 30.73 2.48 6.11
N PRO A 67 31.48 1.57 5.41
CA PRO A 67 31.66 1.54 3.96
C PRO A 67 32.01 0.19 3.29
N ASN A 68 31.00 -0.62 2.94
CA ASN A 68 31.20 -1.72 1.99
C ASN A 68 30.04 -1.89 0.99
N ALA A 69 29.12 -0.94 0.92
CA ALA A 69 28.03 -0.98 -0.04
C ALA A 69 28.50 -0.60 -1.44
N VAL A 70 27.92 -1.23 -2.47
CA VAL A 70 28.03 -0.77 -3.85
C VAL A 70 27.51 0.67 -3.95
N THR A 71 27.99 1.43 -4.95
CA THR A 71 27.72 2.87 -5.13
C THR A 71 26.24 3.26 -5.24
N GLU A 72 25.34 2.29 -5.37
CA GLU A 72 23.90 2.48 -5.60
C GLU A 72 23.07 1.64 -4.61
N THR A 73 21.94 2.22 -4.21
CA THR A 73 20.95 1.62 -3.29
C THR A 73 19.57 1.68 -3.94
N LEU A 74 18.82 0.60 -3.83
CA LEU A 74 17.40 0.54 -4.16
C LEU A 74 16.61 1.07 -2.97
N LEU A 75 15.91 2.18 -3.19
CA LEU A 75 14.97 2.77 -2.25
C LEU A 75 13.54 2.37 -2.64
N ILE A 76 12.82 1.79 -1.69
CA ILE A 76 11.39 1.47 -1.79
C ILE A 76 10.65 2.36 -0.79
N GLU A 77 9.76 3.23 -1.26
CA GLU A 77 9.06 4.22 -0.43
C GLU A 77 7.55 4.05 -0.55
N GLN A 78 6.86 4.20 0.57
CA GLN A 78 5.42 4.32 0.61
C GLN A 78 4.93 5.06 1.86
N ASN A 79 4.36 6.24 1.66
CA ASN A 79 3.70 7.05 2.71
C ASN A 79 4.53 7.20 3.99
N GLY A 80 5.81 7.56 3.82
CA GLY A 80 6.76 7.79 4.93
C GLY A 80 7.38 6.52 5.51
N SER A 81 7.12 5.35 4.92
CA SER A 81 7.86 4.12 5.19
C SER A 81 8.87 3.88 4.08
N ASP A 82 10.14 3.80 4.46
CA ASP A 82 11.27 3.69 3.54
C ASP A 82 12.02 2.39 3.84
N ALA A 83 12.43 1.69 2.79
CA ALA A 83 13.27 0.51 2.87
C ALA A 83 14.45 0.67 1.90
N TYR A 84 15.67 0.48 2.40
CA TYR A 84 16.91 0.67 1.66
C TYR A 84 17.59 -0.66 1.44
N ILE A 85 17.78 -1.04 0.18
CA ILE A 85 18.40 -2.30 -0.20
C ILE A 85 19.66 -2.04 -1.02
N TRP A 86 20.78 -2.59 -0.60
CA TRP A 86 22.03 -2.52 -1.36
C TRP A 86 22.76 -3.85 -1.34
N LYS A 87 23.75 -3.95 -2.22
CA LYS A 87 24.67 -5.08 -2.25
C LYS A 87 25.94 -4.72 -1.52
N GLY A 88 26.37 -5.57 -0.59
CA GLY A 88 27.67 -5.45 0.08
C GLY A 88 28.83 -5.94 -0.80
N ALA A 89 30.05 -5.58 -0.42
CA ALA A 89 31.29 -6.04 -1.06
C ALA A 89 31.43 -7.57 -1.01
N ASP A 90 30.82 -8.21 -0.02
CA ASP A 90 30.69 -9.66 0.14
C ASP A 90 29.67 -10.30 -0.83
N GLN A 91 29.10 -9.51 -1.75
CA GLN A 91 28.08 -9.90 -2.72
C GLN A 91 26.74 -10.30 -2.11
N LYS A 92 26.48 -10.00 -0.83
CA LYS A 92 25.18 -10.23 -0.21
C LYS A 92 24.28 -9.01 -0.34
N TRP A 93 22.97 -9.24 -0.34
CA TRP A 93 21.98 -8.18 -0.20
C TRP A 93 21.83 -7.80 1.26
N TYR A 94 21.62 -6.51 1.51
CA TYR A 94 21.37 -5.96 2.83
C TYR A 94 20.12 -5.08 2.76
N LEU A 95 19.27 -5.19 3.79
CA LEU A 95 18.16 -4.30 4.06
C LEU A 95 18.46 -3.50 5.32
N ASP A 96 18.52 -2.17 5.17
CA ASP A 96 18.73 -1.19 6.25
C ASP A 96 19.91 -1.52 7.19
N ASP A 97 20.98 -2.17 6.71
CA ASP A 97 22.16 -2.61 7.48
C ASP A 97 21.87 -3.74 8.50
N PHE A 98 20.60 -4.07 8.74
CA PHE A 98 20.18 -4.99 9.80
C PHE A 98 19.96 -6.43 9.34
N TYR A 99 19.60 -6.63 8.08
CA TYR A 99 19.21 -7.95 7.56
C TYR A 99 19.97 -8.28 6.29
N SER A 100 20.60 -9.46 6.25
CA SER A 100 21.37 -9.92 5.09
C SER A 100 20.96 -11.30 4.56
N GLU A 101 20.12 -12.02 5.30
CA GLU A 101 19.57 -13.30 4.85
C GLU A 101 18.34 -13.05 3.96
N PRO A 102 18.29 -13.56 2.71
CA PRO A 102 17.22 -13.31 1.74
C PRO A 102 15.80 -13.47 2.31
N TYR A 103 15.54 -14.53 3.05
CA TYR A 103 14.26 -14.78 3.68
C TYR A 103 13.90 -13.74 4.76
N GLN A 104 14.88 -13.27 5.53
CA GLN A 104 14.66 -12.23 6.54
C GLN A 104 14.39 -10.88 5.87
N ILE A 105 15.13 -10.55 4.81
CA ILE A 105 14.88 -9.36 3.98
C ILE A 105 13.45 -9.40 3.42
N ALA A 106 13.04 -10.53 2.84
CA ALA A 106 11.69 -10.70 2.30
C ALA A 106 10.59 -10.49 3.35
N CYS A 107 10.75 -11.09 4.54
CA CYS A 107 9.83 -10.90 5.66
C CYS A 107 9.74 -9.42 6.07
N LYS A 108 10.89 -8.77 6.25
CA LYS A 108 10.97 -7.40 6.74
C LYS A 108 10.47 -6.39 5.72
N LEU A 109 10.74 -6.61 4.44
CA LEU A 109 10.21 -5.76 3.38
C LEU A 109 8.68 -5.78 3.34
N ILE A 110 8.05 -6.96 3.50
CA ILE A 110 6.59 -7.05 3.58
C ILE A 110 6.04 -6.38 4.85
N GLU A 111 6.75 -6.49 5.97
CA GLU A 111 6.37 -5.87 7.24
C GLU A 111 6.46 -4.34 7.20
N ILE A 112 7.50 -3.78 6.58
CA ILE A 112 7.77 -2.34 6.50
C ILE A 112 6.81 -1.66 5.51
N ILE A 113 6.55 -2.27 4.35
CA ILE A 113 5.79 -1.63 3.28
C ILE A 113 4.28 -1.69 3.58
N PRO A 114 3.61 -0.55 3.84
CA PRO A 114 2.26 -0.54 4.42
C PRO A 114 1.17 -1.21 3.58
N VAL A 115 1.28 -1.21 2.24
CA VAL A 115 0.23 -1.74 1.36
C VAL A 115 -0.11 -3.20 1.63
N PHE A 116 0.87 -4.00 2.09
CA PHE A 116 0.64 -5.42 2.42
C PHE A 116 -0.26 -5.63 3.63
N HIS A 117 -0.49 -4.58 4.43
CA HIS A 117 -1.25 -4.60 5.68
C HIS A 117 -2.44 -3.63 5.68
N SER A 118 -2.79 -3.11 4.49
CA SER A 118 -3.75 -2.01 4.33
C SER A 118 -5.01 -2.42 3.57
N LEU A 119 -5.47 -3.67 3.70
CA LEU A 119 -6.79 -4.04 3.16
C LEU A 119 -7.89 -3.50 4.07
N PRO A 120 -8.76 -2.60 3.58
CA PRO A 120 -9.88 -2.11 4.37
C PRO A 120 -10.92 -3.20 4.57
N GLU A 121 -11.62 -3.15 5.69
CA GLU A 121 -12.72 -4.07 6.03
C GLU A 121 -14.06 -3.36 6.21
N ASN A 122 -14.06 -2.03 6.16
CA ASN A 122 -15.25 -1.21 6.31
C ASN A 122 -15.04 0.20 5.72
N PRO A 123 -16.10 0.99 5.51
CA PRO A 123 -16.03 2.33 4.95
C PRO A 123 -15.15 3.30 5.74
N ARG A 124 -15.02 3.11 7.07
CA ARG A 124 -14.18 3.99 7.90
C ARG A 124 -12.70 3.79 7.59
N GLU A 125 -12.29 2.54 7.39
CA GLU A 125 -10.92 2.21 6.99
C GLU A 125 -10.63 2.68 5.57
N VAL A 126 -11.61 2.61 4.65
CA VAL A 126 -11.45 3.20 3.30
C VAL A 126 -11.16 4.69 3.40
N LYS A 127 -11.97 5.44 4.18
CA LYS A 127 -11.75 6.86 4.42
C LYS A 127 -10.34 7.13 4.97
N HIS A 128 -9.93 6.38 5.99
CA HIS A 128 -8.61 6.54 6.59
C HIS A 128 -7.47 6.32 5.59
N LEU A 129 -7.53 5.23 4.82
CA LEU A 129 -6.51 4.88 3.82
C LEU A 129 -6.42 5.88 2.66
N LEU A 130 -7.55 6.50 2.28
CA LEU A 130 -7.59 7.62 1.35
C LEU A 130 -6.90 8.86 1.94
N GLU A 131 -7.17 9.18 3.21
CA GLU A 131 -6.59 10.34 3.89
C GLU A 131 -5.07 10.22 4.09
N ILE A 132 -4.56 9.03 4.37
CA ILE A 132 -3.11 8.78 4.50
C ILE A 132 -2.42 8.45 3.17
N GLY A 133 -3.16 8.49 2.06
CA GLY A 133 -2.61 8.34 0.72
C GLY A 133 -2.17 6.93 0.35
N ILE A 134 -2.58 5.87 1.06
CA ILE A 134 -2.32 4.47 0.66
C ILE A 134 -3.29 4.03 -0.46
N MET A 135 -4.47 4.63 -0.51
CA MET A 135 -5.47 4.34 -1.53
C MET A 135 -5.56 5.46 -2.57
N ASP A 136 -5.78 5.09 -3.83
CA ASP A 136 -6.17 6.02 -4.90
C ASP A 136 -7.64 6.42 -4.73
N PHE A 137 -7.93 7.71 -4.94
CA PHE A 137 -9.31 8.17 -5.01
C PHE A 137 -9.88 7.82 -6.38
N ASP A 138 -10.39 6.60 -6.52
CA ASP A 138 -11.11 6.15 -7.71
C ASP A 138 -12.38 5.38 -7.30
N ALA A 139 -13.52 6.05 -7.45
CA ALA A 139 -14.83 5.54 -7.08
C ALA A 139 -15.21 4.25 -7.82
N ASN A 140 -14.59 3.95 -8.98
CA ASN A 140 -14.90 2.75 -9.75
C ASN A 140 -14.37 1.47 -9.11
N PHE A 141 -13.37 1.57 -8.23
CA PHE A 141 -12.65 0.42 -7.70
C PHE A 141 -12.87 0.19 -6.22
N PHE A 142 -13.63 1.02 -5.53
CA PHE A 142 -13.81 0.87 -4.10
C PHE A 142 -14.54 -0.44 -3.73
N PRO A 143 -14.05 -1.18 -2.72
CA PRO A 143 -14.69 -2.40 -2.25
C PRO A 143 -16.02 -2.10 -1.59
N LYS A 144 -16.98 -3.03 -1.70
CA LYS A 144 -18.27 -3.00 -1.00
C LYS A 144 -18.25 -4.09 0.07
N PHE A 145 -18.67 -3.76 1.29
CA PHE A 145 -18.54 -4.65 2.45
C PHE A 145 -19.88 -5.24 2.90
N SER A 146 -20.97 -4.94 2.21
CA SER A 146 -22.30 -5.46 2.49
C SER A 146 -23.07 -5.69 1.19
N GLU A 147 -23.91 -6.72 1.19
CA GLU A 147 -24.88 -7.02 0.13
C GLU A 147 -26.15 -6.16 0.21
N ARG A 148 -26.25 -5.29 1.22
CA ARG A 148 -27.38 -4.38 1.38
C ARG A 148 -27.50 -3.48 0.16
N LYS A 149 -28.71 -3.44 -0.41
CA LYS A 149 -29.05 -2.47 -1.46
C LYS A 149 -29.30 -1.10 -0.86
N LEU A 150 -28.71 -0.09 -1.46
CA LEU A 150 -28.94 1.31 -1.10
C LEU A 150 -30.15 1.85 -1.86
N GLU A 151 -30.90 2.76 -1.24
CA GLU A 151 -32.03 3.46 -1.86
C GLU A 151 -31.54 4.49 -2.90
N ASP A 152 -30.40 5.14 -2.62
CA ASP A 152 -29.63 5.99 -3.54
C ASP A 152 -28.14 5.71 -3.35
N ASP A 153 -27.44 5.36 -4.43
CA ASP A 153 -26.00 5.07 -4.45
C ASP A 153 -25.18 6.06 -5.31
N ARG A 154 -25.81 7.11 -5.86
CA ARG A 154 -25.17 8.03 -6.82
C ARG A 154 -23.95 8.77 -6.25
N GLU A 155 -23.99 9.09 -4.96
CA GLU A 155 -22.90 9.78 -4.25
C GLU A 155 -22.17 8.86 -3.26
N VAL A 156 -22.46 7.57 -3.27
CA VAL A 156 -21.91 6.59 -2.32
C VAL A 156 -20.70 5.92 -2.92
N LEU A 157 -19.57 6.08 -2.23
CA LEU A 157 -18.28 5.51 -2.61
C LEU A 157 -18.15 4.05 -2.16
N THR A 158 -18.56 3.74 -0.92
CA THR A 158 -18.54 2.39 -0.34
C THR A 158 -19.46 2.31 0.88
N TRP A 159 -19.90 1.11 1.27
CA TRP A 159 -20.76 0.89 2.43
C TRP A 159 -20.54 -0.48 3.07
N ASP A 160 -20.96 -0.57 4.33
CA ASP A 160 -21.20 -1.81 5.07
C ASP A 160 -22.66 -1.82 5.63
N ASP A 161 -22.97 -2.74 6.54
CA ASP A 161 -24.32 -2.84 7.13
C ASP A 161 -24.71 -1.65 8.02
N ARG A 162 -23.73 -0.84 8.45
CA ARG A 162 -23.89 0.22 9.46
C ARG A 162 -23.67 1.61 8.88
N PHE A 163 -22.66 1.77 8.03
CA PHE A 163 -22.19 3.04 7.53
C PHE A 163 -22.02 3.02 6.01
N LEU A 164 -22.06 4.21 5.44
CA LEU A 164 -21.70 4.50 4.06
C LEU A 164 -20.76 5.70 4.01
N LEU A 165 -19.79 5.63 3.11
CA LEU A 165 -18.86 6.70 2.80
C LEU A 165 -19.33 7.40 1.53
N VAL A 166 -19.49 8.71 1.61
CA VAL A 166 -19.89 9.58 0.50
C VAL A 166 -18.87 10.69 0.29
N GLY A 167 -18.87 11.26 -0.90
CA GLY A 167 -18.02 12.38 -1.27
C GLY A 167 -17.59 12.31 -2.72
N THR A 168 -17.06 13.41 -3.22
CA THR A 168 -16.54 13.53 -4.59
C THR A 168 -15.06 13.88 -4.63
N GLN A 169 -14.49 14.28 -3.49
CA GLN A 169 -13.10 14.68 -3.32
C GLN A 169 -12.61 14.27 -1.93
N LEU A 170 -11.30 14.20 -1.72
CA LEU A 170 -10.72 13.80 -0.42
C LEU A 170 -11.14 14.75 0.71
N GLU A 171 -11.28 16.05 0.43
CA GLU A 171 -11.59 17.06 1.45
C GLU A 171 -13.04 17.02 1.93
N ASN A 172 -13.93 16.35 1.18
CA ASN A 172 -15.37 16.32 1.46
C ASN A 172 -15.90 14.93 1.86
N LEU A 173 -15.02 13.97 2.12
CA LEU A 173 -15.38 12.62 2.55
C LEU A 173 -16.15 12.62 3.87
N LYS A 174 -17.34 12.03 3.87
CA LYS A 174 -18.20 11.91 5.07
C LYS A 174 -18.73 10.50 5.24
N LEU A 175 -18.80 10.09 6.50
CA LEU A 175 -19.45 8.85 6.91
C LEU A 175 -20.85 9.17 7.42
N TYR A 176 -21.84 8.44 6.93
CA TYR A 176 -23.21 8.47 7.44
C TYR A 176 -23.61 7.07 7.89
N SER A 177 -24.45 6.99 8.91
CA SER A 177 -25.28 5.81 9.12
C SER A 177 -26.37 5.73 8.05
N HIS A 178 -26.93 4.54 7.85
CA HIS A 178 -28.05 4.35 6.92
C HIS A 178 -29.27 5.22 7.26
N GLU A 179 -29.52 5.48 8.54
CA GLU A 179 -30.63 6.32 8.99
C GLU A 179 -30.39 7.81 8.66
N GLU A 180 -29.18 8.30 8.88
CA GLU A 180 -28.79 9.68 8.52
C GLU A 180 -28.85 9.91 7.01
N TRP A 181 -28.38 8.93 6.23
CA TRP A 181 -28.42 9.00 4.77
C TRP A 181 -29.85 9.03 4.23
N LYS A 182 -30.72 8.18 4.77
CA LYS A 182 -32.14 8.18 4.39
C LYS A 182 -32.81 9.52 4.68
N ALA A 183 -32.56 10.09 5.86
CA ALA A 183 -33.10 11.40 6.22
C ALA A 183 -32.60 12.52 5.28
N LEU A 184 -31.37 12.43 4.77
CA LEU A 184 -30.84 13.37 3.78
C LEU A 184 -31.57 13.22 2.42
N ILE A 185 -31.70 12.00 1.92
CA ILE A 185 -32.42 11.71 0.66
C ILE A 185 -33.87 12.20 0.74
N ASP A 186 -34.57 11.88 1.84
CA ASP A 186 -35.97 12.28 2.04
C ASP A 186 -36.13 13.80 2.00
N ARG A 187 -35.17 14.53 2.60
CA ARG A 187 -35.17 15.99 2.57
C ARG A 187 -34.93 16.54 1.17
N GLU A 188 -33.97 16.00 0.42
CA GLU A 188 -33.70 16.44 -0.96
C GLU A 188 -34.90 16.21 -1.87
N ASN A 189 -35.53 15.04 -1.77
CA ASN A 189 -36.73 14.70 -2.55
C ASN A 189 -37.94 15.54 -2.15
N TYR A 190 -38.07 15.95 -0.88
CA TYR A 190 -39.13 16.86 -0.44
C TYR A 190 -38.99 18.26 -1.05
N HIS A 191 -37.77 18.71 -1.33
CA HIS A 191 -37.53 20.01 -1.98
C HIS A 191 -37.63 19.98 -3.51
N LEU A 192 -37.77 18.80 -4.11
CA LEU A 192 -37.91 18.58 -5.56
C LEU A 192 -39.37 18.30 -5.98
N ASN A 193 -40.29 18.13 -5.02
CA ASN A 193 -41.74 18.03 -5.21
C ASN A 193 -42.46 19.32 -4.80
#